data_AF-A0A448MN39-F1
#
_entry.id   AF-A0A448MN39-F1
#
_cell.length_a   1.000
_cell.length_b   1.000
_cell.length_c   1.000
_cell.angle_alpha   90.00
_cell.angle_beta   90.00
_cell.angle_gamma   90.00
#
_symmetry.space_group_name_H-M   'P 1'
#
loop_
_entity.id
_entity.type
_entity.pdbx_description
1 polymer ?
#
loop_
_entity_poly.entity_id
_entity_poly.type
_entity_poly.pdbx_seq_one_letter_code
_entity_poly.pdbx_strand_id
1 'polypeptide(L)'
;MTPLKPIFSTDFNRTLWLIAFRNSKIEVAFDQGEVVSGGRSQPICEIEFELKEGKVSDLFYFVEELPVLTDIYFSSASKAKRGYQLSSPVVLTDWLNKWRDFLSKDREESAVDFNAKFHQILKMEQELVEETLSLPSSFFHHDFMKTVERVGAFFNLYHYYDENKMLFERVLEQKSGNPIIEDDVLPQLLESNQTFLNEIQALIRFHSETKDNKKTIEKLTALFTTRLYFERMIKLMRLAVSGESSVYH
;
A
#
# COMPACT_ATOMS: atom_id res chain seq x y z
N MET A 1 -13.46 39.21 -4.17
CA MET A 1 -12.84 37.95 -3.70
C MET A 1 -13.96 36.98 -3.41
N THR A 2 -13.96 35.81 -4.05
CA THR A 2 -14.98 34.79 -3.82
C THR A 2 -14.73 34.12 -2.47
N PRO A 3 -15.72 34.05 -1.56
CA PRO A 3 -15.52 33.44 -0.25
C PRO A 3 -15.28 31.92 -0.38
N LEU A 4 -14.41 31.39 0.48
CA LEU A 4 -14.18 29.95 0.59
C LEU A 4 -15.47 29.24 1.01
N LYS A 5 -15.76 28.11 0.37
CA LYS A 5 -16.90 27.24 0.70
C LYS A 5 -16.37 25.90 1.23
N PRO A 6 -16.96 25.35 2.30
CA PRO A 6 -16.59 24.02 2.78
C PRO A 6 -16.91 22.97 1.72
N ILE A 7 -15.93 22.11 1.42
CA ILE A 7 -16.08 21.00 0.47
C ILE A 7 -16.37 19.70 1.24
N PHE A 8 -15.66 19.49 2.34
CA PHE A 8 -15.82 18.36 3.25
C PHE A 8 -15.42 18.78 4.68
N SER A 9 -15.73 17.94 5.66
CA SER A 9 -15.25 18.04 7.03
C SER A 9 -14.72 16.69 7.52
N THR A 10 -13.87 16.71 8.53
CA THR A 10 -13.40 15.52 9.25
C THR A 10 -13.81 15.68 10.71
N ASP A 11 -14.56 14.73 11.24
CA ASP A 11 -15.01 14.71 12.63
C ASP A 11 -14.55 13.39 13.27
N PHE A 12 -13.61 13.45 14.19
CA PHE A 12 -13.03 12.27 14.81
C PHE A 12 -12.46 12.55 16.20
N ASN A 13 -12.44 11.50 17.02
CA ASN A 13 -11.74 11.49 18.30
C ASN A 13 -10.32 10.99 18.07
N ARG A 14 -9.35 11.71 18.65
CA ARG A 14 -7.93 11.37 18.60
C ARG A 14 -7.44 10.98 19.99
N THR A 15 -6.89 9.78 20.12
CA THR A 15 -6.15 9.36 21.30
C THR A 15 -4.65 9.39 20.99
N LEU A 16 -3.87 10.03 21.86
CA LEU A 16 -2.43 10.23 21.66
C LEU A 16 -1.63 9.56 22.77
N TRP A 17 -0.56 8.88 22.37
CA TRP A 17 0.46 8.34 23.26
C TRP A 17 1.84 8.76 22.77
N LEU A 18 2.70 9.23 23.67
CA LEU A 18 4.12 9.39 23.39
C LEU A 18 4.87 8.22 24.02
N ILE A 19 5.41 7.33 23.19
CA ILE A 19 6.02 6.08 23.60
C ILE A 19 7.53 6.17 23.42
N ALA A 20 8.27 5.88 24.50
CA ALA A 20 9.69 5.65 24.41
C ALA A 20 9.93 4.20 23.96
N PHE A 21 10.65 4.02 22.86
CA PHE A 21 10.98 2.71 22.31
C PHE A 21 12.44 2.70 21.85
N ARG A 22 13.24 1.80 22.43
CA ARG A 22 14.70 1.77 22.23
C ARG A 22 15.31 3.15 22.50
N ASN A 23 15.99 3.74 21.51
CA ASN A 23 16.62 5.07 21.62
C ASN A 23 15.78 6.17 20.97
N SER A 24 14.47 5.94 20.82
CA SER A 24 13.56 6.80 20.06
C SER A 24 12.30 7.16 20.86
N LYS A 25 11.65 8.26 20.45
CA LYS A 25 10.32 8.69 20.90
C LYS A 25 9.36 8.65 19.73
N ILE A 26 8.31 7.84 19.85
CA ILE A 26 7.31 7.64 18.81
C ILE A 26 5.98 8.14 19.35
N GLU A 27 5.38 9.10 18.66
CA GLU A 27 3.99 9.50 18.88
C GLU A 27 3.09 8.50 18.15
N VAL A 28 2.13 7.96 18.87
CA VAL A 28 1.07 7.10 18.33
C VAL A 28 -0.23 7.86 18.42
N ALA A 29 -0.89 8.06 17.29
CA ALA A 29 -2.22 8.66 17.23
C ALA A 29 -3.22 7.62 16.74
N PHE A 30 -4.29 7.42 17.50
CA PHE A 30 -5.42 6.60 17.07
C PHE A 30 -6.64 7.47 16.85
N ASP A 31 -7.12 7.48 15.62
CA ASP A 31 -8.23 8.30 15.17
C ASP A 31 -9.46 7.45 14.85
N GLN A 32 -10.60 7.82 15.42
CA GLN A 32 -11.90 7.20 15.15
C GLN A 32 -12.99 8.24 14.90
N GLY A 33 -13.64 8.15 13.74
CA GLY A 33 -14.68 9.09 13.33
C GLY A 33 -15.04 8.95 11.86
N GLU A 34 -15.24 10.07 11.18
CA GLU A 34 -15.63 10.08 9.77
C GLU A 34 -15.15 11.32 8.99
N VAL A 35 -14.99 11.13 7.69
CA VAL A 35 -14.94 12.19 6.70
C VAL A 35 -16.35 12.38 6.15
N VAL A 36 -16.85 13.61 6.09
CA VAL A 36 -18.22 13.93 5.64
C VAL A 36 -18.18 14.92 4.47
N SER A 37 -18.92 14.63 3.41
CA SER A 37 -19.05 15.52 2.24
C SER A 37 -20.40 15.35 1.54
N GLY A 38 -21.19 16.42 1.49
CA GLY A 38 -22.43 16.46 0.69
C GLY A 38 -23.42 15.34 1.01
N GLY A 39 -23.56 14.97 2.30
CA GLY A 39 -24.44 13.89 2.76
C GLY A 39 -23.87 12.48 2.62
N ARG A 40 -22.64 12.33 2.10
CA ARG A 40 -21.87 11.07 2.11
C ARG A 40 -20.89 11.09 3.28
N SER A 41 -20.61 9.93 3.86
CA SER A 41 -19.54 9.77 4.84
C SER A 41 -18.65 8.57 4.53
N GLN A 42 -17.41 8.63 5.01
CA GLN A 42 -16.42 7.56 4.98
C GLN A 42 -15.80 7.42 6.38
N PRO A 43 -15.73 6.22 6.97
CA PRO A 43 -15.16 6.05 8.31
C PRO A 43 -13.67 6.39 8.36
N ILE A 44 -13.26 6.96 9.48
CA ILE A 44 -11.88 7.10 9.93
C ILE A 44 -11.70 6.07 11.05
N CYS A 45 -10.76 5.15 10.85
CA CYS A 45 -10.31 4.20 11.87
C CYS A 45 -8.86 3.86 11.53
N GLU A 46 -7.94 4.68 12.03
CA GLU A 46 -6.53 4.62 11.64
C GLU A 46 -5.61 4.84 12.82
N ILE A 47 -4.44 4.23 12.73
CA ILE A 47 -3.33 4.44 13.66
C ILE A 47 -2.16 5.07 12.88
N GLU A 48 -1.70 6.21 13.35
CA GLU A 48 -0.57 6.95 12.80
C GLU A 48 0.62 6.82 13.76
N PHE A 49 1.81 6.63 13.21
CA PHE A 49 3.06 6.58 13.97
C PHE A 49 3.98 7.68 13.46
N GLU A 50 4.38 8.59 14.34
CA GLU A 50 5.29 9.68 14.02
C GLU A 50 6.55 9.59 14.89
N LEU A 51 7.71 9.51 14.25
CA LEU A 51 8.99 9.55 14.94
C LEU A 51 9.27 11.00 15.37
N LYS A 52 9.22 11.28 16.68
CA LYS A 52 9.51 12.61 17.24
C LYS A 52 11.00 12.82 17.50
N GLU A 53 11.70 11.75 17.87
CA GLU A 53 13.14 11.76 18.16
C GLU A 53 13.71 10.35 17.94
N GLY A 54 14.94 10.23 17.45
CA GLY A 54 15.65 8.96 17.33
C GLY A 54 15.79 8.47 15.89
N LYS A 55 15.62 7.16 15.66
CA LYS A 55 15.96 6.50 14.39
C LYS A 55 14.74 5.93 13.68
N VAL A 56 14.72 6.05 12.36
CA VAL A 56 13.69 5.44 11.51
C VAL A 56 13.68 3.90 11.64
N SER A 57 14.83 3.27 11.90
CA SER A 57 14.91 1.84 12.21
C SER A 57 14.01 1.46 13.39
N ASP A 58 14.04 2.24 14.47
CA ASP A 58 13.27 1.97 15.68
C ASP A 58 11.76 2.10 15.41
N LEU A 59 11.34 3.01 14.51
CA LEU A 59 9.95 3.10 14.07
C LEU A 59 9.49 1.84 13.34
N PHE A 60 10.29 1.31 12.41
CA PHE A 60 9.94 0.06 11.73
C PHE A 60 9.86 -1.12 12.70
N TYR A 61 10.82 -1.26 13.61
CA TYR A 61 10.79 -2.32 14.62
C TYR A 61 9.58 -2.18 15.55
N PHE A 62 9.23 -0.96 15.95
CA PHE A 62 8.04 -0.71 16.77
C PHE A 62 6.75 -1.14 16.06
N VAL A 63 6.62 -0.80 14.78
CA VAL A 63 5.44 -1.16 13.96
C VAL A 63 5.37 -2.66 13.72
N GLU A 64 6.49 -3.36 13.54
CA GLU A 64 6.53 -4.81 13.40
C GLU A 64 6.12 -5.57 14.66
N GLU A 65 6.50 -5.05 15.83
CA GLU A 65 6.20 -5.63 17.15
C GLU A 65 4.73 -5.45 17.57
N LEU A 66 3.92 -4.68 16.81
CA LEU A 66 2.50 -4.54 17.10
C LEU A 66 1.82 -5.92 17.07
N PRO A 67 1.12 -6.31 18.16
CA PRO A 67 0.37 -7.55 18.19
C PRO A 67 -0.73 -7.47 17.13
N VAL A 68 -0.63 -8.33 16.12
CA VAL A 68 -1.42 -8.21 14.91
C VAL A 68 -2.91 -8.35 15.20
N LEU A 69 -3.64 -7.31 14.82
CA LEU A 69 -5.06 -7.33 14.54
C LEU A 69 -5.19 -7.66 13.05
N THR A 70 -6.03 -8.63 12.69
CA THR A 70 -6.45 -8.80 11.29
C THR A 70 -7.09 -7.50 10.78
N ASP A 71 -7.22 -7.34 9.46
CA ASP A 71 -7.96 -6.20 8.87
C ASP A 71 -7.23 -4.85 8.93
N ILE A 72 -5.88 -4.87 8.85
CA ILE A 72 -5.03 -3.68 8.74
C ILE A 72 -4.33 -3.64 7.37
N TYR A 73 -4.19 -2.45 6.80
CA TYR A 73 -3.33 -2.18 5.65
C TYR A 73 -2.68 -0.80 5.78
N PHE A 74 -1.58 -0.57 5.06
CA PHE A 74 -0.92 0.74 4.99
C PHE A 74 -1.65 1.63 3.98
N SER A 75 -2.10 2.80 4.43
CA SER A 75 -2.71 3.81 3.56
C SER A 75 -1.76 4.96 3.29
N SER A 76 -1.74 5.44 2.05
CA SER A 76 -1.05 6.69 1.66
C SER A 76 -2.03 7.87 1.54
N ALA A 77 -3.33 7.63 1.75
CA ALA A 77 -4.36 8.61 1.56
C ALA A 77 -4.63 9.43 2.83
N SER A 78 -4.25 10.70 2.82
CA SER A 78 -4.60 11.62 3.91
C SER A 78 -6.13 11.77 4.05
N LYS A 79 -6.59 12.15 5.25
CA LYS A 79 -7.99 12.50 5.50
C LYS A 79 -8.50 13.56 4.51
N ALA A 80 -7.65 14.51 4.13
CA ALA A 80 -7.96 15.51 3.12
C ALA A 80 -8.12 14.92 1.70
N LYS A 81 -7.23 14.01 1.28
CA LYS A 81 -7.34 13.30 -0.01
C LYS A 81 -8.66 12.52 -0.08
N ARG A 82 -8.99 11.79 0.99
CA ARG A 82 -10.28 11.09 1.13
C ARG A 82 -11.46 12.06 1.09
N GLY A 83 -11.38 13.22 1.73
CA GLY A 83 -12.41 14.27 1.65
C GLY A 83 -12.66 14.77 0.23
N TYR A 84 -11.60 15.05 -0.53
CA TYR A 84 -11.73 15.44 -1.94
C TYR A 84 -12.33 14.32 -2.80
N GLN A 85 -11.89 13.07 -2.59
CA GLN A 85 -12.45 11.89 -3.27
C GLN A 85 -13.94 11.71 -2.94
N LEU A 86 -14.30 11.83 -1.66
CA LEU A 86 -15.68 11.74 -1.18
C LEU A 86 -16.54 12.89 -1.68
N SER A 87 -15.96 14.05 -2.01
CA SER A 87 -16.70 15.18 -2.60
C SER A 87 -16.96 15.03 -4.10
N SER A 88 -16.23 14.16 -4.78
CA SER A 88 -16.31 13.97 -6.23
C SER A 88 -16.96 12.62 -6.61
N PRO A 89 -17.35 12.43 -7.87
CA PRO A 89 -17.62 11.09 -8.39
C PRO A 89 -16.36 10.22 -8.33
N VAL A 90 -16.52 8.96 -7.97
CA VAL A 90 -15.42 7.99 -7.98
C VAL A 90 -15.07 7.68 -9.44
N VAL A 91 -13.81 7.91 -9.81
CA VAL A 91 -13.24 7.51 -11.09
C VAL A 91 -12.20 6.43 -10.79
N LEU A 92 -12.43 5.22 -11.31
CA LEU A 92 -11.47 4.13 -11.16
C LEU A 92 -10.26 4.38 -12.07
N THR A 93 -9.09 4.08 -11.54
CA THR A 93 -7.84 4.08 -12.30
C THR A 93 -7.92 3.04 -13.41
N ASP A 94 -7.57 3.45 -14.63
CA ASP A 94 -7.38 2.54 -15.74
C ASP A 94 -6.03 1.83 -15.59
N TRP A 95 -6.05 0.72 -14.85
CA TRP A 95 -4.86 -0.05 -14.53
C TRP A 95 -4.23 -0.70 -15.75
N LEU A 96 -5.01 -1.04 -16.78
CA LEU A 96 -4.48 -1.61 -18.02
C LEU A 96 -3.61 -0.58 -18.75
N ASN A 97 -4.13 0.64 -18.94
CA ASN A 97 -3.38 1.70 -19.58
C ASN A 97 -2.19 2.15 -18.73
N LYS A 98 -2.38 2.31 -17.42
CA LYS A 98 -1.28 2.65 -16.50
C LYS A 98 -0.16 1.61 -16.51
N TRP A 99 -0.51 0.33 -16.57
CA TRP A 99 0.46 -0.76 -16.68
C TRP A 99 1.20 -0.74 -18.02
N ARG A 100 0.47 -0.52 -19.12
CA ARG A 100 1.07 -0.38 -20.45
C ARG A 100 2.08 0.77 -20.50
N ASP A 101 1.73 1.92 -19.93
CA ASP A 101 2.57 3.11 -19.91
C ASP A 101 3.82 2.91 -19.02
N PHE A 102 3.69 2.16 -17.93
CA PHE A 102 4.84 1.72 -17.13
C PHE A 102 5.78 0.84 -17.96
N LEU A 103 5.25 -0.21 -18.61
CA LEU A 103 6.06 -1.12 -19.43
C LEU A 103 6.68 -0.46 -20.67
N SER A 104 6.06 0.58 -21.24
CA SER A 104 6.67 1.31 -22.36
C SER A 104 7.89 2.09 -21.90
N LYS A 105 7.78 2.81 -20.78
CA LYS A 105 8.89 3.55 -20.18
C LYS A 105 10.02 2.62 -19.76
N ASP A 106 9.68 1.48 -19.15
CA ASP A 106 10.64 0.47 -18.71
C ASP A 106 11.48 -0.12 -19.86
N ARG A 107 10.93 -0.12 -21.10
CA ARG A 107 11.67 -0.56 -22.29
C ARG A 107 12.51 0.53 -22.94
N GLU A 108 12.09 1.79 -22.79
CA GLU A 108 12.75 2.96 -23.40
C GLU A 108 13.92 3.47 -22.54
N GLU A 109 13.79 3.40 -21.22
CA GLU A 109 14.85 3.75 -20.28
C GLU A 109 15.90 2.62 -20.27
N SER A 110 17.12 2.93 -20.73
CA SER A 110 18.25 2.02 -20.55
C SER A 110 18.41 1.73 -19.06
N ALA A 111 18.61 0.44 -18.72
CA ALA A 111 18.54 -0.20 -17.41
C ALA A 111 19.44 0.36 -16.27
N VAL A 112 19.49 1.68 -16.08
CA VAL A 112 20.49 2.35 -15.25
C VAL A 112 19.92 2.74 -13.86
N ASP A 113 18.60 2.93 -13.71
CA ASP A 113 18.02 3.33 -12.41
C ASP A 113 17.02 2.31 -11.83
N PHE A 114 17.57 1.24 -11.26
CA PHE A 114 16.80 0.24 -10.51
C PHE A 114 16.06 0.82 -9.30
N ASN A 115 16.57 1.89 -8.69
CA ASN A 115 15.90 2.54 -7.56
C ASN A 115 14.64 3.27 -8.04
N ALA A 116 14.71 4.10 -9.07
CA ALA A 116 13.53 4.78 -9.62
C ALA A 116 12.45 3.78 -10.05
N LYS A 117 12.87 2.73 -10.75
CA LYS A 117 11.99 1.63 -11.17
C LYS A 117 11.31 0.93 -9.98
N PHE A 118 12.07 0.63 -8.92
CA PHE A 118 11.54 0.06 -7.68
C PHE A 118 10.53 0.98 -6.99
N HIS A 119 10.82 2.28 -6.87
CA HIS A 119 9.89 3.23 -6.26
C HIS A 119 8.61 3.38 -7.08
N GLN A 120 8.71 3.33 -8.42
CA GLN A 120 7.54 3.40 -9.29
C GLN A 120 6.65 2.17 -9.14
N ILE A 121 7.21 0.96 -9.16
CA ILE A 121 6.40 -0.26 -9.00
C ILE A 121 5.80 -0.38 -7.60
N LEU A 122 6.56 0.00 -6.55
CA LEU A 122 6.05 0.06 -5.18
C LEU A 122 4.88 1.04 -5.04
N LYS A 123 4.99 2.22 -5.66
CA LYS A 123 3.89 3.20 -5.70
C LYS A 123 2.66 2.63 -6.42
N MET A 124 2.85 1.91 -7.51
CA MET A 124 1.75 1.24 -8.21
C MET A 124 1.08 0.17 -7.36
N GLU A 125 1.84 -0.63 -6.59
CA GLU A 125 1.32 -1.59 -5.63
C GLU A 125 0.47 -0.91 -4.55
N GLN A 126 0.98 0.16 -3.93
CA GLN A 126 0.27 0.93 -2.91
C GLN A 126 -1.02 1.55 -3.45
N GLU A 127 -0.98 2.16 -4.63
CA GLU A 127 -2.15 2.78 -5.25
C GLU A 127 -3.22 1.74 -5.65
N LEU A 128 -2.79 0.56 -6.12
CA LEU A 128 -3.70 -0.53 -6.49
C LEU A 128 -4.41 -1.11 -5.26
N VAL A 129 -3.66 -1.35 -4.19
CA VAL A 129 -4.20 -1.85 -2.93
C VAL A 129 -5.10 -0.82 -2.27
N GLU A 130 -4.67 0.44 -2.17
CA GLU A 130 -5.48 1.54 -1.63
C GLU A 130 -6.82 1.67 -2.35
N GLU A 131 -6.82 1.72 -3.69
CA GLU A 131 -8.08 1.84 -4.46
C GLU A 131 -8.99 0.62 -4.26
N THR A 132 -8.41 -0.56 -4.09
CA THR A 132 -9.16 -1.81 -3.89
C THR A 132 -9.77 -1.90 -2.50
N LEU A 133 -9.07 -1.45 -1.46
CA LEU A 133 -9.50 -1.54 -0.06
C LEU A 133 -10.32 -0.34 0.42
N SER A 134 -10.10 0.86 -0.13
CA SER A 134 -10.80 2.08 0.30
C SER A 134 -12.18 2.26 -0.33
N LEU A 135 -12.46 1.57 -1.44
CA LEU A 135 -13.75 1.63 -2.13
C LEU A 135 -14.66 0.46 -1.72
N PRO A 136 -15.99 0.68 -1.68
CA PRO A 136 -16.93 -0.43 -1.49
C PRO A 136 -16.71 -1.53 -2.53
N SER A 137 -16.69 -2.79 -2.09
CA SER A 137 -16.44 -3.94 -2.98
C SER A 137 -17.41 -3.99 -4.17
N SER A 138 -18.61 -3.40 -4.02
CA SER A 138 -19.61 -3.21 -5.06
C SER A 138 -19.05 -2.57 -6.33
N PHE A 139 -18.07 -1.67 -6.24
CA PHE A 139 -17.44 -1.06 -7.42
C PHE A 139 -16.80 -2.09 -8.35
N PHE A 140 -16.37 -3.23 -7.81
CA PHE A 140 -15.63 -4.25 -8.53
C PHE A 140 -16.48 -5.47 -8.88
N HIS A 141 -17.44 -5.86 -8.02
CA HIS A 141 -18.18 -7.12 -8.18
C HIS A 141 -19.53 -7.02 -8.92
N HIS A 142 -20.03 -5.82 -9.21
CA HIS A 142 -21.29 -5.65 -9.96
C HIS A 142 -21.16 -6.01 -11.45
N ASP A 143 -19.94 -5.98 -11.97
CA ASP A 143 -19.64 -6.23 -13.38
C ASP A 143 -18.52 -7.27 -13.45
N PHE A 144 -18.76 -8.32 -14.24
CA PHE A 144 -17.79 -9.38 -14.48
C PHE A 144 -16.46 -8.82 -15.00
N MET A 145 -16.50 -7.88 -15.95
CA MET A 145 -15.29 -7.31 -16.53
C MET A 145 -14.51 -6.49 -15.51
N LYS A 146 -15.19 -5.74 -14.63
CA LYS A 146 -14.51 -5.00 -13.55
C LYS A 146 -13.81 -5.92 -12.56
N THR A 147 -14.39 -7.09 -12.27
CA THR A 147 -13.72 -8.11 -11.44
C THR A 147 -12.49 -8.66 -12.15
N VAL A 148 -12.60 -9.00 -13.44
CA VAL A 148 -11.47 -9.50 -14.25
C VAL A 148 -10.36 -8.47 -14.35
N GLU A 149 -10.68 -7.21 -14.67
CA GLU A 149 -9.72 -6.11 -14.75
C GLU A 149 -8.99 -5.90 -13.42
N ARG A 150 -9.72 -5.95 -12.31
CA ARG A 150 -9.15 -5.76 -10.96
C ARG A 150 -8.18 -6.88 -10.61
N VAL A 151 -8.59 -8.14 -10.74
CA VAL A 151 -7.72 -9.30 -10.47
C VAL A 151 -6.55 -9.34 -11.45
N GLY A 152 -6.78 -8.99 -12.72
CA GLY A 152 -5.76 -8.88 -13.75
C GLY A 152 -4.70 -7.82 -13.46
N ALA A 153 -5.08 -6.67 -12.87
CA ALA A 153 -4.13 -5.65 -12.44
C ALA A 153 -3.16 -6.18 -11.37
N PHE A 154 -3.68 -6.94 -10.39
CA PHE A 154 -2.85 -7.61 -9.39
C PHE A 154 -1.97 -8.70 -10.00
N PHE A 155 -2.49 -9.48 -10.94
CA PHE A 155 -1.70 -10.48 -11.66
C PHE A 155 -0.52 -9.84 -12.38
N ASN A 156 -0.76 -8.77 -13.14
CA ASN A 156 0.29 -8.05 -13.86
C ASN A 156 1.40 -7.56 -12.90
N LEU A 157 1.01 -6.99 -11.77
CA LEU A 157 1.94 -6.50 -10.74
C LEU A 157 2.82 -7.62 -10.16
N TYR A 158 2.21 -8.70 -9.66
CA TYR A 158 2.96 -9.77 -8.99
C TYR A 158 3.73 -10.66 -9.96
N HIS A 159 3.21 -10.82 -11.18
CA HIS A 159 3.95 -11.47 -12.26
C HIS A 159 5.17 -10.65 -12.67
N TYR A 160 5.06 -9.31 -12.71
CA TYR A 160 6.20 -8.46 -12.99
C TYR A 160 7.34 -8.60 -11.98
N TYR A 161 7.02 -8.58 -10.69
CA TYR A 161 8.02 -8.83 -9.65
C TYR A 161 8.68 -10.20 -9.81
N ASP A 162 7.91 -11.22 -10.24
CA ASP A 162 8.42 -12.58 -10.44
C ASP A 162 9.35 -12.69 -11.67
N GLU A 163 9.05 -11.98 -12.75
CA GLU A 163 9.92 -11.90 -13.93
C GLU A 163 11.14 -10.99 -13.71
N ASN A 164 11.06 -10.06 -12.75
CA ASN A 164 12.09 -9.05 -12.48
C ASN A 164 12.73 -9.21 -11.09
N LYS A 165 12.98 -10.44 -10.64
CA LYS A 165 13.60 -10.72 -9.31
C LYS A 165 14.91 -9.97 -9.07
N MET A 166 15.70 -9.80 -10.12
CA MET A 166 16.95 -9.01 -10.12
C MET A 166 16.73 -7.56 -9.66
N LEU A 167 15.53 -7.00 -9.77
CA LEU A 167 15.22 -5.65 -9.30
C LEU A 167 15.51 -5.51 -7.81
N PHE A 168 15.08 -6.48 -6.99
CA PHE A 168 15.32 -6.44 -5.55
C PHE A 168 16.81 -6.59 -5.24
N GLU A 169 17.50 -7.50 -5.93
CA GLU A 169 18.94 -7.71 -5.77
C GLU A 169 19.71 -6.42 -6.06
N ARG A 170 19.43 -5.76 -7.18
CA ARG A 170 20.11 -4.50 -7.57
C ARG A 170 19.82 -3.35 -6.63
N VAL A 171 18.58 -3.22 -6.13
CA VAL A 171 18.25 -2.20 -5.13
C VAL A 171 18.99 -2.48 -3.82
N LEU A 172 19.07 -3.74 -3.40
CA LEU A 172 19.80 -4.13 -2.19
C LEU A 172 21.30 -3.90 -2.29
N GLU A 173 21.92 -4.24 -3.43
CA GLU A 173 23.34 -3.96 -3.70
C GLU A 173 23.65 -2.46 -3.50
N GLN A 174 22.77 -1.58 -3.96
CA GLN A 174 22.91 -0.12 -3.83
C GLN A 174 22.65 0.39 -2.41
N LYS A 175 22.12 -0.45 -1.51
CA LYS A 175 21.79 -0.12 -0.11
C LYS A 175 22.63 -0.92 0.89
N SER A 176 23.71 -1.55 0.43
CA SER A 176 24.61 -2.36 1.27
C SER A 176 25.07 -1.58 2.50
N GLY A 177 24.96 -2.19 3.69
CA GLY A 177 25.32 -1.58 4.97
C GLY A 177 24.26 -0.66 5.59
N ASN A 178 23.06 -0.55 5.00
CA ASN A 178 21.95 0.17 5.64
C ASN A 178 21.41 -0.64 6.83
N PRO A 179 21.52 -0.14 8.09
CA PRO A 179 21.13 -0.88 9.28
C PRO A 179 19.62 -1.13 9.41
N ILE A 180 18.80 -0.50 8.56
CA ILE A 180 17.35 -0.70 8.50
C ILE A 180 16.99 -1.99 7.74
N ILE A 181 17.91 -2.50 6.91
CA ILE A 181 17.67 -3.64 6.03
C ILE A 181 18.20 -4.92 6.70
N GLU A 182 17.33 -5.91 6.86
CA GLU A 182 17.67 -7.22 7.42
C GLU A 182 18.43 -8.09 6.41
N ASP A 183 19.33 -8.95 6.89
CA ASP A 183 20.19 -9.79 6.05
C ASP A 183 19.40 -10.78 5.17
N ASP A 184 18.24 -11.24 5.64
CA ASP A 184 17.38 -12.21 4.97
C ASP A 184 16.17 -11.56 4.26
N VAL A 185 16.19 -10.24 4.06
CA VAL A 185 15.10 -9.51 3.40
C VAL A 185 14.85 -9.99 1.97
N LEU A 186 15.90 -10.33 1.21
CA LEU A 186 15.78 -10.76 -0.19
C LEU A 186 15.01 -12.08 -0.31
N PRO A 187 15.44 -13.20 0.34
CA PRO A 187 14.71 -14.45 0.25
C PRO A 187 13.27 -14.31 0.75
N GLN A 188 13.03 -13.54 1.82
CA GLN A 188 11.67 -13.30 2.31
C GLN A 188 10.78 -12.49 1.33
N LEU A 189 11.34 -11.50 0.63
CA LEU A 189 10.60 -10.74 -0.40
C LEU A 189 10.30 -11.59 -1.64
N LEU A 190 11.23 -12.43 -2.06
CA LEU A 190 11.03 -13.36 -3.18
C LEU A 190 9.98 -14.43 -2.85
N GLU A 191 10.05 -15.02 -1.65
CA GLU A 191 9.08 -16.00 -1.17
C GLU A 191 7.68 -15.41 -1.01
N SER A 192 7.57 -14.23 -0.38
CA SER A 192 6.28 -13.54 -0.27
C SER A 192 5.72 -13.21 -1.65
N ASN A 193 6.55 -12.73 -2.59
CA ASN A 193 6.09 -12.44 -3.95
C ASN A 193 5.50 -13.67 -4.64
N GLN A 194 6.19 -14.82 -4.54
CA GLN A 194 5.71 -16.08 -5.11
C GLN A 194 4.38 -16.50 -4.46
N THR A 195 4.25 -16.34 -3.15
CA THR A 195 3.01 -16.61 -2.43
C THR A 195 1.85 -15.76 -2.96
N PHE A 196 2.01 -14.44 -3.07
CA PHE A 196 0.96 -13.56 -3.61
C PHE A 196 0.63 -13.88 -5.07
N LEU A 197 1.63 -14.16 -5.91
CA LEU A 197 1.39 -14.55 -7.31
C LEU A 197 0.57 -15.85 -7.39
N ASN A 198 0.89 -16.85 -6.57
CA ASN A 198 0.16 -18.12 -6.53
C ASN A 198 -1.29 -17.92 -6.06
N GLU A 199 -1.51 -17.11 -5.02
CA GLU A 199 -2.87 -16.79 -4.52
C GLU A 199 -3.70 -16.04 -5.58
N ILE A 200 -3.10 -15.09 -6.29
CA ILE A 200 -3.78 -14.38 -7.39
C ILE A 200 -4.11 -15.33 -8.53
N GLN A 201 -3.20 -16.23 -8.91
CA GLN A 201 -3.48 -17.25 -9.93
C GLN A 201 -4.59 -18.21 -9.49
N ALA A 202 -4.61 -18.62 -8.22
CA ALA A 202 -5.69 -19.43 -7.66
C ALA A 202 -7.02 -18.68 -7.69
N LEU A 203 -7.00 -17.38 -7.41
CA LEU A 203 -8.18 -16.52 -7.47
C LEU A 203 -8.72 -16.36 -8.90
N ILE A 204 -7.84 -16.23 -9.90
CA ILE A 204 -8.24 -16.22 -11.33
C ILE A 204 -8.92 -17.54 -11.70
N ARG A 205 -8.36 -18.69 -11.31
CA ARG A 205 -8.98 -20.00 -11.56
C ARG A 205 -10.35 -20.08 -10.90
N PHE A 206 -10.43 -19.73 -9.62
CA PHE A 206 -11.67 -19.70 -8.86
C PHE A 206 -12.75 -18.85 -9.56
N HIS A 207 -12.42 -17.63 -9.98
CA HIS A 207 -13.37 -16.76 -10.66
C HIS A 207 -13.78 -17.30 -12.03
N SER A 208 -12.85 -17.87 -12.77
CA SER A 208 -13.12 -18.48 -14.08
C SER A 208 -14.10 -19.65 -13.97
N GLU A 209 -13.97 -20.48 -12.94
CA GLU A 209 -14.80 -21.66 -12.70
C GLU A 209 -16.17 -21.31 -12.11
N THR A 210 -16.21 -20.41 -11.13
CA THR A 210 -17.44 -20.12 -10.36
C THR A 210 -18.25 -18.95 -10.92
N LYS A 211 -17.60 -18.02 -11.64
CA LYS A 211 -18.14 -16.71 -12.02
C LYS A 211 -18.64 -15.87 -10.82
N ASP A 212 -18.19 -16.19 -9.60
CA ASP A 212 -18.62 -15.49 -8.39
C ASP A 212 -17.77 -14.22 -8.19
N ASN A 213 -18.25 -13.11 -8.75
CA ASN A 213 -17.58 -11.81 -8.64
C ASN A 213 -17.40 -11.38 -7.17
N LYS A 214 -18.43 -11.56 -6.34
CA LYS A 214 -18.44 -11.05 -4.97
C LYS A 214 -17.41 -11.80 -4.14
N LYS A 215 -17.44 -13.13 -4.19
CA LYS A 215 -16.49 -13.97 -3.45
C LYS A 215 -15.06 -13.77 -3.94
N THR A 216 -14.86 -13.53 -5.23
CA THR A 216 -13.55 -13.21 -5.79
C THR A 216 -12.99 -11.92 -5.19
N ILE A 217 -13.78 -10.85 -5.14
CA ILE A 217 -13.34 -9.57 -4.56
C ILE A 217 -13.14 -9.69 -3.05
N GLU A 218 -14.00 -10.41 -2.33
CA GLU A 218 -13.80 -10.68 -0.88
C GLU A 218 -12.47 -11.39 -0.60
N LYS A 219 -12.14 -12.42 -1.39
CA LYS A 219 -10.86 -13.15 -1.29
C LYS A 219 -9.68 -12.24 -1.63
N LEU A 220 -9.81 -11.41 -2.66
CA LEU A 220 -8.79 -10.44 -3.05
C LEU A 220 -8.53 -9.43 -1.93
N THR A 221 -9.57 -8.82 -1.36
CA THR A 221 -9.41 -7.84 -0.28
C THR A 221 -8.80 -8.49 0.97
N ALA A 222 -9.23 -9.71 1.32
CA ALA A 222 -8.69 -10.44 2.46
C ALA A 222 -7.20 -10.74 2.33
N LEU A 223 -6.71 -11.02 1.11
CA LEU A 223 -5.30 -11.28 0.84
C LEU A 223 -4.41 -10.08 1.24
N PHE A 224 -4.89 -8.86 1.04
CA PHE A 224 -4.16 -7.60 1.30
C PHE A 224 -4.38 -7.01 2.69
N THR A 225 -5.14 -7.70 3.55
CA THR A 225 -5.29 -7.33 4.96
C THR A 225 -4.70 -8.37 5.92
N THR A 226 -3.86 -9.27 5.38
CA THR A 226 -3.15 -10.29 6.15
C THR A 226 -1.88 -9.77 6.82
N ARG A 227 -1.43 -10.44 7.89
CA ARG A 227 -0.10 -10.22 8.46
C ARG A 227 1.01 -10.41 7.44
N LEU A 228 0.87 -11.40 6.55
CA LEU A 228 1.86 -11.66 5.50
C LEU A 228 2.04 -10.44 4.59
N TYR A 229 0.94 -9.79 4.18
CA TYR A 229 1.02 -8.57 3.37
C TYR A 229 1.63 -7.41 4.15
N PHE A 230 1.25 -7.25 5.41
CA PHE A 230 1.81 -6.23 6.30
C PHE A 230 3.34 -6.36 6.42
N GLU A 231 3.85 -7.57 6.70
CA GLU A 231 5.29 -7.84 6.84
C GLU A 231 6.03 -7.65 5.51
N ARG A 232 5.43 -8.06 4.39
CA ARG A 232 5.96 -7.77 3.05
C ARG A 232 6.10 -6.27 2.83
N MET A 233 5.05 -5.50 3.16
CA MET A 233 5.05 -4.07 2.92
C MET A 233 6.07 -3.34 3.79
N ILE A 234 6.26 -3.73 5.05
CA ILE A 234 7.33 -3.18 5.89
C ILE A 234 8.71 -3.38 5.23
N LYS A 235 9.00 -4.58 4.72
CA LYS A 235 10.25 -4.85 4.02
C LYS A 235 10.44 -3.99 2.76
N LEU A 236 9.38 -3.84 1.96
CA LEU A 236 9.39 -2.96 0.79
C LEU A 236 9.63 -1.49 1.19
N MET A 237 9.00 -1.02 2.26
CA MET A 237 9.23 0.34 2.77
C MET A 237 10.66 0.54 3.26
N ARG A 238 11.24 -0.45 3.98
CA ARG A 238 12.65 -0.41 4.41
C ARG A 238 13.61 -0.27 3.22
N LEU A 239 13.34 -0.98 2.12
CA LEU A 239 14.10 -0.84 0.87
C LEU A 239 13.94 0.54 0.22
N ALA A 240 12.73 1.12 0.29
CA ALA A 240 12.44 2.43 -0.29
C ALA A 240 13.07 3.58 0.48
N VAL A 241 13.28 3.42 1.80
CA VAL A 241 13.93 4.47 2.59
C VAL A 241 15.37 4.68 2.10
N SER A 242 15.68 5.94 1.79
CA SER A 242 17.04 6.39 1.53
C SER A 242 17.80 6.47 2.85
N GLY A 243 19.03 5.95 2.92
CA GLY A 243 19.82 5.90 4.15
C GLY A 243 19.78 7.21 4.94
N GLU A 244 19.62 7.09 6.26
CA GLU A 244 19.34 8.13 7.26
C GLU A 244 19.66 9.58 6.83
N SER A 245 18.63 10.34 6.45
CA SER A 245 18.67 11.79 6.68
C SER A 245 18.31 12.01 8.14
N SER A 246 19.32 12.33 8.95
CA SER A 246 19.13 12.87 10.29
C SER A 246 18.39 14.19 10.18
N VAL A 247 17.05 14.15 10.25
CA VAL A 247 16.24 15.37 10.35
C VAL A 247 16.32 15.83 11.81
N TYR A 248 17.40 16.54 12.13
CA TYR A 248 17.39 17.52 13.21
C TYR A 248 16.70 18.76 12.68
N HIS A 249 15.46 19.02 13.12
CA HIS A 249 14.88 20.35 13.20
C HIS A 249 14.01 20.47 14.45
#